data_AF-A0AAQ4F4J7-F1
#
_entry.id   AF-A0AAQ4F4J7-F1
#
_cell.length_a   1.000
_cell.length_b   1.000
_cell.length_c   1.000
_cell.angle_alpha   90.00
_cell.angle_beta   90.00
_cell.angle_gamma   90.00
#
_symmetry.space_group_name_H-M   'P 1'
#
loop_
_entity.id
_entity.type
_entity.pdbx_description
1 polymer ?
#
loop_
_entity_poly.entity_id
_entity_poly.type
_entity_poly.pdbx_seq_one_letter_code
_entity_poly.pdbx_strand_id
1 'polypeptide(L)'
;MSSLRVRIHQGSNIIIASTSDLDTANQVRQIDSLTLACKTNAVSSYVATPETISKGVIHGLNPNTSETELMDGLRTPFSGVEVLRARMLGATRTTVLTFNTRNVLWSVIYYGGELPCYLFKST
;
A
#
# COMPACT_ATOMS: atom_id res chain seq x y z
N MET A 1 -7.64 28.50 -5.46
CA MET A 1 -8.74 28.09 -4.57
C MET A 1 -8.52 26.64 -4.20
N SER A 2 -8.07 26.38 -2.98
CA SER A 2 -7.87 25.02 -2.46
C SER A 2 -9.24 24.35 -2.30
N SER A 3 -9.44 23.18 -2.90
CA SER A 3 -10.69 22.44 -2.77
C SER A 3 -10.42 21.14 -2.02
N LEU A 4 -11.01 21.01 -0.82
CA LEU A 4 -10.96 19.80 -0.03
C LEU A 4 -12.26 19.02 -0.25
N ARG A 5 -12.16 17.83 -0.84
CA ARG A 5 -13.28 16.91 -1.00
C ARG A 5 -13.21 15.84 0.08
N VAL A 6 -14.27 15.69 0.85
CA VAL A 6 -14.37 14.68 1.92
C VAL A 6 -15.40 13.62 1.53
N ARG A 7 -15.05 12.35 1.72
CA ARG A 7 -15.92 11.19 1.49
C ARG A 7 -15.93 10.31 2.72
N ILE A 8 -17.10 9.81 3.09
CA ILE A 8 -17.28 8.87 4.21
C ILE A 8 -17.40 7.46 3.63
N HIS A 9 -16.58 6.53 4.11
CA HIS A 9 -16.69 5.12 3.74
C HIS A 9 -17.79 4.47 4.58
N GLN A 10 -18.96 4.27 3.98
CA GLN A 10 -20.12 3.70 4.67
C GLN A 10 -19.78 2.30 5.21
N GLY A 11 -20.12 2.05 6.48
CA GLY A 11 -19.82 0.78 7.16
C GLY A 11 -18.39 0.63 7.69
N SER A 12 -17.57 1.69 7.63
CA SER A 12 -16.22 1.70 8.23
C SER A 12 -15.95 3.01 8.94
N ASN A 13 -15.09 3.00 9.96
CA ASN A 13 -14.65 4.22 10.66
C ASN A 13 -13.56 4.96 9.88
N ILE A 14 -13.78 5.18 8.58
CA ILE A 14 -12.79 5.76 7.66
C ILE A 14 -13.41 6.96 6.92
N ILE A 15 -12.67 8.07 6.94
CA ILE A 15 -12.96 9.28 6.17
C ILE A 15 -11.81 9.47 5.18
N ILE A 16 -12.13 9.73 3.93
CA ILE A 16 -11.15 10.02 2.88
C ILE A 16 -11.25 11.50 2.56
N ALA A 17 -10.15 12.23 2.77
CA ALA A 17 -10.01 13.62 2.41
C ALA A 17 -9.06 13.75 1.21
N SER A 18 -9.50 14.40 0.15
CA SER A 18 -8.75 14.57 -1.10
C SER A 18 -8.62 16.06 -1.41
N THR A 19 -7.40 16.52 -1.69
CA THR A 19 -7.10 17.88 -2.11
C THR A 19 -6.01 17.83 -3.17
N SER A 20 -6.06 18.76 -4.13
CA SER A 20 -5.00 18.97 -5.13
C SER A 20 -3.89 19.90 -4.62
N ASP A 21 -4.07 20.50 -3.43
CA ASP A 21 -3.15 21.45 -2.82
C ASP A 21 -2.33 20.79 -1.71
N LEU A 22 -1.01 20.83 -1.85
CA LEU A 22 -0.05 20.16 -0.97
C LEU A 22 -0.07 20.77 0.45
N ASP A 23 -0.21 22.08 0.56
CA ASP A 23 -0.23 22.76 1.86
C ASP A 23 -1.48 22.37 2.65
N THR A 24 -2.64 22.36 1.99
CA THR A 24 -3.89 21.82 2.57
C THR A 24 -3.73 20.35 2.97
N ALA A 25 -3.07 19.52 2.16
CA ALA A 25 -2.85 18.10 2.48
C ALA A 25 -1.99 17.93 3.76
N ASN A 26 -0.94 18.74 3.90
CA ASN A 26 -0.07 18.75 5.07
C ASN A 26 -0.83 19.19 6.34
N GLN A 27 -1.71 20.19 6.23
CA GLN A 27 -2.56 20.62 7.34
C GLN A 27 -3.54 19.52 7.76
N VAL A 28 -4.20 18.85 6.80
CA VAL A 28 -5.13 17.75 7.09
C VAL A 28 -4.41 16.56 7.74
N ARG A 29 -3.16 16.30 7.35
CA ARG A 29 -2.31 15.24 7.95
C ARG A 29 -1.94 15.52 9.41
N GLN A 30 -2.04 16.77 9.88
CA GLN A 30 -1.77 17.10 11.28
C GLN A 30 -3.00 16.97 12.18
N ILE A 31 -4.16 16.63 11.63
CA ILE A 31 -5.38 16.43 12.41
C ILE A 31 -5.27 15.09 13.16
N ASP A 32 -5.29 15.18 14.49
CA ASP A 32 -5.21 14.07 15.44
C ASP A 32 -6.55 13.80 16.15
N SER A 33 -7.51 14.70 16.01
CA SER A 33 -8.80 14.64 16.67
C SER A 33 -9.90 15.27 15.80
N LEU A 34 -11.06 14.61 15.77
CA LEU A 34 -12.26 15.10 15.08
C LEU A 34 -13.46 15.08 16.02
N THR A 35 -14.14 16.21 16.11
CA THR A 35 -15.41 16.32 16.82
C THR A 35 -16.55 15.99 15.88
N LEU A 36 -17.22 14.86 16.13
CA LEU A 36 -18.38 14.40 15.37
C LEU A 36 -19.54 14.19 16.34
N ALA A 37 -20.72 14.75 16.01
CA ALA A 37 -21.93 14.64 16.84
C ALA A 37 -21.68 14.96 18.34
N CYS A 38 -20.97 16.06 18.60
CA CYS A 38 -20.57 16.52 19.94
C CYS A 38 -19.64 15.58 20.72
N LYS A 39 -19.02 14.60 20.07
CA LYS A 39 -18.00 13.72 20.66
C LYS A 39 -16.66 13.90 19.96
N THR A 40 -15.61 14.16 20.73
CA THR A 40 -14.24 14.19 20.22
C THR A 40 -13.73 12.78 20.08
N ASN A 41 -13.28 12.42 18.88
CA ASN A 41 -12.70 11.13 18.56
C ASN A 41 -11.25 11.36 18.14
N ALA A 42 -10.31 10.61 18.71
CA ALA A 42 -8.95 10.58 18.21
C ALA A 42 -8.95 9.96 16.80
N VAL A 43 -8.19 10.56 15.89
CA VAL A 43 -8.06 10.09 14.51
C VAL A 43 -6.60 9.92 14.15
N SER A 44 -6.33 8.92 13.33
CA SER A 44 -5.03 8.73 12.70
C SER A 44 -5.17 9.07 11.23
N SER A 45 -4.59 10.20 10.82
CA SER A 45 -4.55 10.62 9.42
C SER A 45 -3.27 10.09 8.76
N TYR A 46 -3.43 9.54 7.56
CA TYR A 46 -2.32 9.06 6.74
C TYR A 46 -2.58 9.39 5.28
N VAL A 47 -1.51 9.55 4.51
CA VAL A 47 -1.62 9.72 3.06
C VAL A 47 -2.15 8.41 2.49
N ALA A 48 -3.35 8.47 1.90
CA ALA A 48 -3.91 7.34 1.19
C ALA A 48 -2.88 6.86 0.15
N THR A 49 -2.63 5.55 0.12
CA THR A 49 -1.68 4.98 -0.83
C THR A 49 -2.17 5.33 -2.25
N PRO A 50 -1.31 5.86 -3.14
CA PRO A 50 -1.74 6.33 -4.45
C PRO A 50 -2.62 5.29 -5.18
N GLU A 51 -3.62 5.75 -5.94
CA GLU A 51 -4.56 4.90 -6.72
C GLU A 51 -3.88 4.01 -7.78
N THR A 52 -2.56 4.03 -7.84
CA THR A 52 -1.71 3.23 -8.72
C THR A 52 -0.94 2.20 -7.93
N ILE A 53 -1.54 1.57 -6.92
CA ILE A 53 -0.96 0.40 -6.28
C ILE A 53 -1.62 -0.89 -6.75
N SER A 54 -0.81 -1.92 -6.92
CA SER A 54 -1.27 -3.28 -7.20
C SER A 54 -0.59 -4.25 -6.27
N LYS A 55 -1.27 -5.38 -6.04
CA LYS A 55 -0.75 -6.45 -5.19
C LYS A 55 -0.50 -7.69 -6.03
N GLY A 56 0.73 -8.18 -5.93
CA GLY A 56 1.15 -9.43 -6.53
C GLY A 56 1.46 -10.47 -5.48
N VAL A 57 1.61 -11.70 -5.94
CA VAL A 57 1.98 -12.85 -5.12
C VAL A 57 3.07 -13.63 -5.83
N ILE A 58 4.12 -13.95 -5.10
CA ILE A 58 5.14 -14.92 -5.53
C ILE A 58 5.14 -16.12 -4.59
N HIS A 59 5.51 -17.27 -5.12
CA HIS A 59 5.54 -18.53 -4.39
C HIS A 59 6.96 -19.11 -4.36
N GLY A 60 7.21 -19.99 -3.40
CA GLY A 60 8.46 -20.75 -3.32
C GLY A 60 9.54 -20.11 -2.45
N LEU A 61 9.25 -19.00 -1.78
CA LEU A 61 10.19 -18.37 -0.84
C LEU A 61 10.21 -19.08 0.52
N ASN A 62 11.30 -18.92 1.25
CA ASN A 62 11.44 -19.48 2.59
C ASN A 62 10.42 -18.82 3.54
N PRO A 63 9.58 -19.59 4.27
CA PRO A 63 8.57 -19.04 5.18
C PRO A 63 9.11 -18.11 6.26
N ASN A 64 10.40 -18.23 6.58
CA ASN A 64 11.06 -17.45 7.63
C ASN A 64 11.82 -16.23 7.10
N THR A 65 11.72 -15.91 5.81
CA THR A 65 12.37 -14.73 5.23
C THR A 65 11.75 -13.46 5.81
N SER A 66 12.59 -12.57 6.33
CA SER A 66 12.14 -11.31 6.92
C SER A 66 11.68 -10.31 5.85
N GLU A 67 10.84 -9.34 6.21
CA GLU A 67 10.43 -8.25 5.30
C GLU A 67 11.66 -7.48 4.78
N THR A 68 12.67 -7.23 5.61
CA THR A 68 13.92 -6.58 5.19
C THR A 68 14.68 -7.40 4.14
N GLU A 69 14.86 -8.69 4.37
CA GLU A 69 15.56 -9.59 3.44
C GLU A 69 14.82 -9.73 2.10
N LEU A 70 13.49 -9.75 2.13
CA LEU A 70 12.67 -9.70 0.92
C LEU A 70 12.95 -8.41 0.14
N MET A 71 12.87 -7.25 0.80
CA MET A 71 13.04 -5.95 0.16
C MET A 71 14.46 -5.76 -0.40
N ASP A 72 15.48 -6.27 0.28
CA ASP A 72 16.87 -6.20 -0.18
C ASP A 72 17.09 -6.96 -1.50
N GLY A 73 16.49 -8.15 -1.63
CA GLY A 73 16.64 -9.02 -2.79
C GLY A 73 15.68 -8.75 -3.95
N LEU A 74 14.55 -8.09 -3.71
CA LEU A 74 13.48 -7.89 -4.70
C LEU A 74 13.74 -6.70 -5.63
N ARG A 75 13.65 -6.94 -6.93
CA ARG A 75 13.66 -5.92 -7.98
C ARG A 75 12.53 -6.19 -8.98
N THR A 76 12.15 -5.16 -9.72
CA THR A 76 11.21 -5.28 -10.83
C THR A 76 11.98 -5.24 -12.15
N PRO A 77 11.51 -5.92 -13.20
CA PRO A 77 12.15 -5.84 -14.52
C PRO A 77 11.75 -4.57 -15.30
N PHE A 78 10.81 -3.77 -14.78
CA PHE A 78 10.25 -2.60 -15.47
C PHE A 78 10.73 -1.30 -14.85
N SER A 79 11.35 -0.44 -15.66
CA SER A 79 11.79 0.90 -15.22
C SER A 79 10.60 1.73 -14.71
N GLY A 80 10.79 2.39 -13.56
CA GLY A 80 9.77 3.20 -12.90
C GLY A 80 8.77 2.42 -12.04
N VAL A 81 8.83 1.08 -12.03
CA VAL A 81 8.03 0.25 -11.11
C VAL A 81 8.87 -0.17 -9.92
N GLU A 82 8.38 0.08 -8.71
CA GLU A 82 9.07 -0.22 -7.46
C GLU A 82 8.22 -1.12 -6.58
N VAL A 83 8.89 -2.02 -5.86
CA VAL A 83 8.28 -2.77 -4.76
C VAL A 83 8.22 -1.83 -3.56
N LEU A 84 7.00 -1.45 -3.19
CA LEU A 84 6.73 -0.61 -2.01
C LEU A 84 6.78 -1.42 -0.72
N ARG A 85 6.38 -2.70 -0.80
CA ARG A 85 6.32 -3.59 0.35
C ARG A 85 6.36 -5.05 -0.08
N ALA A 86 7.03 -5.89 0.70
CA ALA A 86 7.04 -7.33 0.55
C ALA A 86 6.87 -8.00 1.92
N ARG A 87 5.95 -8.96 2.03
CA ARG A 87 5.76 -9.71 3.28
C ARG A 87 5.34 -11.14 3.04
N MET A 88 5.76 -12.04 3.93
CA MET A 88 5.28 -13.41 3.96
C MET A 88 3.79 -13.46 4.33
N LEU A 89 3.05 -14.38 3.71
CA LEU A 89 1.66 -14.69 4.03
C LEU A 89 1.63 -15.77 5.12
N GLY A 90 1.83 -15.36 6.37
CA GLY A 90 1.92 -16.30 7.50
C GLY A 90 3.09 -17.27 7.36
N ALA A 91 2.95 -18.50 7.89
CA ALA A 91 3.95 -19.56 7.81
C ALA A 91 3.92 -20.33 6.47
N THR A 92 3.62 -19.65 5.36
CA THR A 92 3.56 -20.26 4.03
C THR A 92 4.79 -19.89 3.21
N ARG A 93 4.96 -20.53 2.04
CA ARG A 93 5.98 -20.15 1.05
C ARG A 93 5.53 -19.05 0.09
N THR A 94 4.57 -18.24 0.52
CA THR A 94 3.90 -17.25 -0.32
C THR A 94 4.20 -15.86 0.20
N THR A 95 4.60 -14.97 -0.70
CA THR A 95 4.94 -13.60 -0.38
C THR A 95 4.02 -12.67 -1.14
N VAL A 96 3.41 -11.74 -0.41
CA VAL A 96 2.59 -10.67 -0.98
C VAL A 96 3.47 -9.47 -1.24
N LEU A 97 3.43 -9.00 -2.48
CA LEU A 97 4.16 -7.82 -2.96
C LEU A 97 3.17 -6.68 -3.21
N THR A 98 3.58 -5.46 -2.90
CA THR A 98 2.84 -4.25 -3.22
C THR A 98 3.71 -3.39 -4.12
N PHE A 99 3.18 -3.00 -5.28
CA PHE A 99 3.91 -2.20 -6.27
C PHE A 99 3.31 -0.81 -6.42
N ASN A 100 4.10 0.15 -6.91
CA ASN A 100 3.65 1.50 -7.28
C ASN A 100 3.01 1.59 -8.69
N THR A 101 2.48 0.48 -9.22
CA THR A 101 1.78 0.43 -10.52
C THR A 101 0.36 -0.11 -10.39
N ARG A 102 -0.56 0.29 -11.29
CA ARG A 102 -1.92 -0.27 -11.38
C ARG A 102 -1.95 -1.72 -11.86
N ASN A 103 -1.00 -2.12 -12.71
CA ASN A 103 -1.00 -3.44 -13.31
C ASN A 103 -0.11 -4.39 -12.52
N VAL A 104 -0.63 -5.58 -12.20
CA VAL A 104 0.21 -6.61 -11.58
C VAL A 104 1.26 -7.05 -12.58
N LEU A 105 2.51 -7.06 -12.11
CA LEU A 105 3.64 -7.58 -12.86
C LEU A 105 3.51 -9.10 -13.00
N TRP A 106 3.91 -9.62 -14.15
CA TRP A 106 3.86 -11.05 -14.45
C TRP A 106 5.09 -11.77 -13.90
N SER A 107 6.16 -11.01 -13.62
CA SER A 107 7.38 -11.49 -13.00
C SER A 107 8.06 -10.42 -12.15
N VAL A 108 8.91 -10.88 -11.23
CA VAL A 108 9.81 -10.07 -10.40
C VAL A 108 11.16 -10.75 -10.33
N ILE A 109 12.20 -10.00 -9.98
CA ILE A 109 13.56 -10.53 -9.81
C ILE A 109 13.83 -10.64 -8.30
N TYR A 110 14.28 -11.81 -7.84
CA TYR A 110 14.70 -12.04 -6.46
C TYR A 110 16.10 -12.63 -6.43
N TYR A 111 17.08 -11.91 -5.87
CA TYR A 111 18.50 -12.28 -5.88
C TYR A 111 19.02 -12.73 -7.27
N GLY A 112 18.55 -12.08 -8.33
CA GLY A 112 18.94 -12.36 -9.72
C GLY A 112 18.14 -13.47 -10.42
N GLY A 113 17.27 -14.19 -9.70
CA GLY A 113 16.34 -15.15 -10.30
C GLY A 113 15.00 -14.51 -10.65
N GLU A 114 14.49 -14.78 -11.86
CA GLU A 114 13.16 -14.35 -12.25
C GLU A 114 12.09 -15.30 -11.68
N LEU A 115 11.13 -14.74 -10.94
CA LEU A 115 10.02 -15.47 -10.33
C LEU A 115 8.70 -15.01 -10.93
N PRO A 116 7.78 -15.94 -11.25
CA PRO A 116 6.45 -15.58 -11.71
C PRO A 116 5.65 -14.93 -10.59
N CYS A 117 4.96 -13.85 -10.94
CA CYS A 117 4.14 -13.04 -10.04
C CYS A 117 2.67 -13.11 -10.49
N TYR A 118 1.79 -13.36 -9.54
CA TYR A 118 0.36 -13.59 -9.77
C TYR A 118 -0.47 -12.50 -9.12
N LEU A 119 -1.66 -12.22 -9.67
CA LEU A 119 -2.62 -11.30 -9.06
C LEU A 119 -3.01 -11.78 -7.66
N PHE A 120 -2.84 -10.92 -6.65
CA PHE A 120 -3.39 -11.18 -5.33
C PHE A 120 -4.92 -11.13 -5.40
N LYS A 121 -5.56 -12.29 -5.34
CA LYS A 121 -7.01 -12.41 -5.18
C LYS A 121 -7.31 -12.49 -3.69
N SER A 122 -7.99 -11.48 -3.15
CA SER A 122 -8.63 -11.64 -1.85
C SER A 122 -9.80 -12.58 -2.04
N THR A 123 -9.76 -13.75 -1.41
CA THR A 123 -10.96 -14.56 -1.18
C THR A 123 -11.86 -13.86 -0.17
#